data_AF-A0A8J2YES7-F1
#
_entry.id   AF-A0A8J2YES7-F1
#
_cell.length_a   1.000
_cell.length_b   1.000
_cell.length_c   1.000
_cell.angle_alpha   90.00
_cell.angle_beta   90.00
_cell.angle_gamma   90.00
#
_symmetry.space_group_name_H-M   'P 1'
#
loop_
_entity.id
_entity.type
_entity.pdbx_description
1 polymer ?
#
loop_
_entity_poly.entity_id
_entity_poly.type
_entity_poly.pdbx_seq_one_letter_code
_entity_poly.pdbx_strand_id
1 'polypeptide(L)' 'MDQSKGHSGKTIAGTDINQVKEQNAQSGLSYNEAKAFIAKNMGGHGTEIFSDTDSLAIRQELQKDGKKN' A
#
# COMPACT_ATOMS: atom_id res chain seq x y z
N MET A 1 -37.88 -16.55 24.39
CA MET A 1 -37.08 -15.70 23.50
C MET A 1 -36.24 -14.74 24.34
N ASP A 2 -35.05 -14.28 23.97
CA ASP A 2 -34.10 -14.63 22.88
C ASP A 2 -32.77 -13.86 23.11
N GLN A 3 -31.55 -14.33 22.80
CA GLN A 3 -31.04 -15.70 22.57
C GLN A 3 -29.71 -15.85 23.34
N SER A 4 -29.46 -16.99 23.99
CA SER A 4 -28.12 -17.37 24.46
C SER A 4 -27.22 -17.71 23.26
N LYS A 5 -26.65 -16.69 22.61
CA LYS A 5 -25.65 -16.86 21.55
C LYS A 5 -24.37 -16.11 21.93
N GLY A 6 -23.24 -16.81 21.76
CA GLY A 6 -21.95 -16.39 22.30
C GLY A 6 -21.40 -15.10 21.69
N HIS A 7 -20.48 -14.48 22.43
CA HIS A 7 -19.79 -13.23 22.08
C HIS A 7 -18.75 -13.40 20.95
N SER A 8 -19.00 -14.27 19.96
CA SER A 8 -18.03 -14.76 18.97
C SER A 8 -17.65 -13.76 17.86
N GLY A 9 -17.63 -12.46 18.18
CA GLY A 9 -17.40 -11.38 17.21
C GLY A 9 -17.25 -9.99 17.82
N LYS A 10 -17.16 -9.83 19.14
CA LYS A 10 -16.93 -8.52 19.77
C LYS A 10 -15.61 -8.49 20.52
N THR A 11 -14.87 -7.39 20.40
CA THR A 11 -13.62 -7.18 21.14
C THR A 11 -13.89 -6.86 22.62
N ILE A 12 -12.84 -6.87 23.46
CA ILE A 12 -12.92 -6.45 24.86
C ILE A 12 -13.41 -4.98 25.00
N ALA A 13 -13.15 -4.15 23.99
CA ALA A 13 -13.64 -2.77 23.90
C ALA A 13 -15.09 -2.66 23.35
N GLY A 14 -15.78 -3.78 23.14
CA GLY A 14 -17.15 -3.83 22.61
C GLY A 14 -17.27 -3.66 21.09
N THR A 15 -16.16 -3.53 20.36
CA THR A 15 -16.14 -3.34 18.90
C THR A 15 -16.67 -4.57 18.18
N ASP A 16 -17.66 -4.41 17.28
CA ASP A 16 -18.16 -5.51 16.45
C ASP A 16 -17.24 -5.76 15.24
N ILE A 17 -16.65 -6.95 15.19
CA ILE A 17 -15.66 -7.34 14.18
C ILE A 17 -16.31 -7.50 12.80
N ASN A 18 -17.60 -7.83 12.71
CA ASN A 18 -18.28 -7.98 11.43
C ASN A 18 -18.57 -6.60 10.82
N GLN A 19 -19.05 -5.66 11.63
CA GLN A 19 -19.24 -4.26 11.22
C GLN A 19 -17.94 -3.63 10.71
N VAL A 20 -16.82 -3.86 11.41
CA VAL A 20 -15.50 -3.34 10.98
C VAL A 20 -15.04 -3.97 9.65
N LYS A 21 -15.33 -5.25 9.39
CA LYS A 21 -15.01 -5.89 8.10
C LYS A 21 -15.82 -5.28 6.95
N GLU A 22 -17.11 -5.03 7.16
CA GLU A 22 -17.98 -4.39 6.18
C GLU A 22 -17.51 -2.96 5.86
N GLN A 23 -17.17 -2.17 6.90
CA GLN A 23 -16.62 -0.83 6.74
C GLN A 23 -15.28 -0.84 5.99
N ASN A 24 -14.38 -1.77 6.32
CA ASN A 24 -13.10 -1.91 5.61
C ASN A 24 -13.30 -2.29 4.14
N ALA A 25 -14.24 -3.18 3.82
CA ALA A 25 -14.59 -3.52 2.44
C ALA A 25 -15.20 -2.34 1.64
N GLN A 26 -15.77 -1.34 2.33
CA GLN A 26 -16.30 -0.11 1.74
C GLN A 26 -15.30 1.06 1.75
N SER A 27 -14.16 0.93 2.43
CA SER A 27 -13.23 2.05 2.71
C SER A 27 -12.37 2.50 1.53
N GLY A 28 -12.47 1.83 0.37
CA GLY A 28 -11.75 2.17 -0.86
C GLY A 28 -10.52 1.31 -1.11
N LEU A 29 -9.51 1.88 -1.76
CA LEU A 29 -8.27 1.17 -2.12
C LEU A 29 -7.47 0.82 -0.87
N SER A 30 -6.96 -0.42 -0.79
CA SER A 30 -5.94 -0.76 0.21
C SER A 30 -4.65 0.05 -0.01
N TYR A 31 -3.81 0.13 1.01
CA TYR A 31 -2.52 0.86 0.94
C TYR A 31 -1.66 0.46 -0.27
N ASN A 32 -1.63 -0.83 -0.63
CA ASN A 32 -0.86 -1.32 -1.77
C ASN A 32 -1.49 -0.93 -3.12
N GLU A 33 -2.82 -0.98 -3.23
CA GLU A 33 -3.54 -0.55 -4.42
C GLU A 33 -3.48 0.97 -4.59
N ALA A 34 -3.59 1.74 -3.50
CA ALA A 34 -3.38 3.19 -3.50
C ALA A 34 -1.95 3.53 -3.93
N LYS A 35 -0.92 2.85 -3.40
CA LYS A 35 0.47 3.03 -3.83
C LYS A 35 0.66 2.72 -5.32
N ALA A 36 0.08 1.63 -5.82
CA ALA A 36 0.14 1.27 -7.23
C ALA A 36 -0.62 2.26 -8.13
N PHE A 37 -1.79 2.73 -7.70
CA PHE A 37 -2.58 3.76 -8.38
C PHE A 37 -1.82 5.08 -8.45
N ILE A 38 -1.22 5.52 -7.34
CA ILE A 38 -0.37 6.71 -7.29
C ILE A 38 0.80 6.55 -8.26
N ALA A 39 1.56 5.45 -8.16
CA ALA A 39 2.71 5.21 -9.05
C ALA A 39 2.34 5.16 -10.54
N LYS A 40 1.17 4.59 -10.88
CA LYS A 40 0.70 4.45 -12.26
C LYS A 40 0.10 5.73 -12.86
N ASN A 41 -0.61 6.51 -12.06
CA ASN A 41 -1.47 7.61 -12.55
C ASN A 41 -0.97 9.01 -12.12
N MET A 42 -0.13 9.10 -11.09
CA MET A 42 0.35 10.36 -10.50
C MET A 42 1.86 10.36 -10.20
N GLY A 43 2.58 9.27 -10.49
CA GLY A 43 4.00 9.12 -10.21
C GLY A 43 4.87 9.54 -11.40
N GLY A 44 5.91 10.33 -11.14
CA GLY A 44 6.99 10.62 -12.11
C GLY A 44 6.66 11.65 -13.20
N HIS A 45 5.40 11.79 -13.61
CA HIS A 45 5.01 12.73 -14.67
C HIS A 45 5.30 14.18 -14.28
N GLY A 46 6.32 14.78 -14.90
CA GLY A 46 6.75 16.15 -14.64
C GLY A 46 7.69 16.33 -13.45
N THR A 47 8.07 15.26 -12.73
CA THR A 47 9.12 15.35 -11.70
C THR A 47 10.53 15.04 -12.22
N GLU A 48 10.67 14.72 -13.50
CA GLU A 48 11.97 14.52 -14.16
C GLU A 48 12.88 15.74 -14.01
N ILE A 49 12.31 16.96 -14.02
CA ILE A 49 13.05 18.23 -13.79
C ILE A 49 13.54 18.43 -12.35
N PHE A 50 13.06 17.64 -11.39
CA PHE A 50 13.49 17.67 -9.99
C PHE A 50 14.40 16.47 -9.65
N SER A 51 14.77 15.68 -10.66
CA SER A 51 15.65 14.53 -10.52
C SER A 51 16.99 14.83 -11.19
N ASP A 52 17.93 15.39 -10.44
CA ASP A 52 19.34 15.60 -10.85
C ASP A 52 20.10 14.26 -11.11
N THR A 53 19.41 13.13 -11.09
CA THR A 53 19.96 11.79 -11.31
C THR A 53 20.13 11.51 -12.81
N ASP A 54 21.37 11.56 -13.30
CA ASP A 54 21.69 11.04 -14.63
C ASP A 54 21.52 9.52 -14.68
N SER A 55 20.42 9.10 -15.30
CA SER A 55 20.08 7.69 -15.50
C SER A 55 21.13 6.87 -16.26
N LEU A 56 21.97 7.51 -17.10
CA LEU A 56 23.06 6.85 -17.80
C LEU A 56 24.25 6.60 -16.88
N ALA A 57 24.61 7.58 -16.04
CA ALA A 57 25.67 7.45 -15.05
C ALA A 57 25.36 6.31 -14.05
N ILE A 58 24.16 6.33 -13.45
CA ILE A 58 23.71 5.28 -12.53
C ILE A 58 23.69 3.89 -13.20
N ARG A 59 23.23 3.81 -14.46
CA ARG A 59 23.22 2.54 -15.21
C ARG A 59 24.62 1.99 -15.44
N GLN A 60 25.61 2.85 -15.68
CA GLN A 60 27.01 2.43 -15.82
C GLN A 60 27.62 2.01 -14.47
N GLU A 61 27.29 2.68 -13.38
CA GLU A 61 27.75 2.34 -12.03
C GLU A 61 27.25 0.96 -11.60
N LEU A 62 25.94 0.71 -11.70
CA LEU A 62 25.33 -0.59 -11.41
C LEU A 62 25.92 -1.73 -12.27
N GLN A 63 26.26 -1.46 -13.53
CA GLN A 63 26.93 -2.44 -14.40
C GLN A 63 28.40 -2.69 -14.03
N LYS A 64 29.11 -1.68 -13.49
CA LYS A 64 30.49 -1.85 -13.01
C LYS A 64 30.49 -2.66 -11.72
N ASP A 65 29.59 -2.36 -10.79
CA ASP A 65 29.52 -3.07 -9.50
C ASP A 65 28.98 -4.49 -9.64
N GLY A 66 28.03 -4.73 -10.54
CA GLY A 66 27.60 -6.08 -10.93
C GLY A 66 28.69 -6.91 -11.65
N LYS A 67 29.83 -6.32 -12.02
CA LYS A 67 31.01 -6.99 -12.60
C LYS A 67 32.22 -7.07 -11.66
N LYS A 68 32.09 -6.64 -10.39
CA LYS A 68 33.16 -6.72 -9.38
C LYS A 68 33.12 -7.99 -8.52
N ASN A 69 32.19 -8.91 -8.82
CA ASN A 69 32.00 -10.20 -8.14
C ASN A 69 32.22 -11.36 -9.12
#